data_AF-A0A523S2J1-F1
#
_entry.id   AF-A0A523S2J1-F1
#
_cell.length_a   1.000
_cell.length_b   1.000
_cell.length_c   1.000
_cell.angle_alpha   90.00
_cell.angle_beta   90.00
_cell.angle_gamma   90.00
#
_symmetry.space_group_name_H-M   'P 1'
#
loop_
_entity.id
_entity.type
_entity.pdbx_description
1 polymer ?
#
loop_
_entity_poly.entity_id
_entity_poly.type
_entity_poly.pdbx_seq_one_letter_code
_entity_poly.pdbx_strand_id
1 'polypeptide(L)'
;MSVGDAKKVKQVKRRTWMMPQEVEVWYVLPAIRRELAKVMKTKVVQRADVDGEVKEHKITQKEIARMLGVTEPAITQYLLKKKDKRSRGDQVKMPDQILREIDKSADTMIKDYEQARMGDSKEIFEIMTKEINRIIN
;
A
#
# COMPACT_ATOMS: atom_id res chain seq x y z
N MET A 1 -1.54 31.97 45.97
CA MET A 1 -2.82 31.23 45.99
C MET A 1 -2.82 30.29 44.79
N SER A 2 -2.70 28.98 45.05
CA SER A 2 -2.59 27.93 44.02
C SER A 2 -3.99 27.54 43.55
N VAL A 3 -4.26 27.66 42.24
CA VAL A 3 -5.52 27.23 41.63
C VAL A 3 -5.39 25.74 41.31
N GLY A 4 -6.24 24.95 41.95
CA GLY A 4 -6.12 23.51 42.09
C GLY A 4 -6.22 22.70 40.81
N ASP A 5 -5.56 21.55 40.88
CA ASP A 5 -5.62 20.42 39.96
C ASP A 5 -7.05 19.91 39.76
N ALA A 6 -7.68 20.30 38.66
CA ALA A 6 -8.87 19.64 38.17
C ALA A 6 -8.50 18.25 37.63
N LYS A 7 -8.79 17.20 38.42
CA LYS A 7 -8.68 15.80 38.01
C LYS A 7 -9.49 15.55 36.73
N LYS A 8 -8.79 15.40 35.59
CA LYS A 8 -9.39 14.95 34.32
C LYS A 8 -10.00 13.57 34.51
N VAL A 9 -11.32 13.49 34.53
CA VAL A 9 -12.08 12.22 34.51
C VAL A 9 -11.67 11.45 33.25
N LYS A 10 -11.06 10.27 33.40
CA LYS A 10 -10.71 9.40 32.27
C LYS A 10 -11.99 8.99 31.56
N GLN A 11 -12.26 9.57 30.38
CA GLN A 11 -13.33 9.10 29.50
C GLN A 11 -13.13 7.60 29.25
N VAL A 12 -14.08 6.79 29.72
CA VAL A 12 -14.15 5.37 29.38
C VAL A 12 -14.46 5.30 27.89
N LYS A 13 -13.48 4.91 27.07
CA LYS A 13 -13.68 4.74 25.64
C LYS A 13 -14.75 3.68 25.42
N ARG A 14 -15.91 4.08 24.88
CA ARG A 14 -16.92 3.14 24.40
C ARG A 14 -16.24 2.26 23.35
N ARG A 15 -16.20 0.96 23.58
CA ARG A 15 -15.78 -0.01 22.56
C ARG A 15 -16.93 -0.08 21.56
N THR A 16 -16.82 0.65 20.46
CA THR A 16 -17.71 0.46 19.32
C THR A 16 -17.39 -0.90 18.74
N TRP A 17 -18.38 -1.80 18.72
CA TRP A 17 -18.27 -3.05 17.96
C TRP A 17 -18.19 -2.67 16.48
N MET A 18 -17.05 -2.91 15.86
CA MET A 18 -16.88 -2.70 14.43
C MET A 18 -17.43 -3.91 13.71
N MET A 19 -18.23 -3.67 12.67
CA MET A 19 -18.66 -4.72 11.76
C MET A 19 -17.42 -5.29 11.04
N PRO A 20 -17.42 -6.59 10.68
CA PRO A 20 -16.29 -7.20 9.97
C PRO A 20 -15.83 -6.41 8.74
N GLN A 21 -16.77 -5.86 7.96
CA GLN A 21 -16.49 -5.02 6.79
C GLN A 21 -15.79 -3.71 7.18
N GLU A 22 -16.14 -3.12 8.33
CA GLU A 22 -15.43 -1.94 8.83
C GLU A 22 -14.01 -2.32 9.25
N VAL A 23 -13.78 -3.50 9.82
CA VAL A 23 -12.42 -3.96 10.12
C VAL A 23 -11.59 -4.09 8.84
N GLU A 24 -12.18 -4.66 7.79
CA GLU A 24 -11.52 -4.81 6.48
C GLU A 24 -11.15 -3.47 5.86
N VAL A 25 -12.11 -2.54 5.78
CA VAL A 25 -11.93 -1.23 5.15
C VAL A 25 -10.93 -0.36 5.91
N TRP A 26 -10.97 -0.39 7.25
CA TRP A 26 -10.18 0.51 8.07
C TRP A 26 -8.78 -0.01 8.39
N TYR A 27 -8.57 -1.33 8.39
CA TYR A 27 -7.31 -1.92 8.84
C TYR A 27 -6.67 -2.87 7.83
N VAL A 28 -7.44 -3.79 7.25
CA VAL A 28 -6.89 -4.84 6.37
C VAL A 28 -6.49 -4.25 5.01
N LEU A 29 -7.40 -3.58 4.30
CA LEU A 29 -7.10 -2.97 2.99
C LEU A 29 -5.96 -1.94 3.05
N PRO A 30 -5.89 -1.04 4.06
CA PRO A 30 -4.76 -0.12 4.19
C PRO A 30 -3.43 -0.84 4.44
N ALA A 31 -3.43 -1.94 5.20
CA ALA A 31 -2.23 -2.73 5.45
C ALA A 31 -1.77 -3.48 4.18
N ILE A 32 -2.69 -4.08 3.41
CA ILE A 32 -2.37 -4.72 2.13
C ILE A 32 -1.74 -3.71 1.16
N ARG A 33 -2.37 -2.53 0.97
CA ARG A 33 -1.82 -1.47 0.08
C ARG A 33 -0.43 -1.00 0.51
N ARG A 34 -0.19 -0.92 1.82
CA ARG A 34 1.11 -0.55 2.38
C ARG A 34 2.18 -1.58 2.06
N GLU A 35 1.88 -2.87 2.26
CA GLU A 35 2.84 -3.93 1.97
C GLU A 35 3.10 -4.07 0.46
N LEU A 36 2.07 -3.96 -0.39
CA LEU A 36 2.26 -3.87 -1.85
C LEU A 36 3.22 -2.74 -2.24
N ALA A 37 3.01 -1.53 -1.71
CA ALA A 37 3.88 -0.39 -2.00
C ALA A 37 5.34 -0.61 -1.58
N LYS A 38 5.57 -1.30 -0.45
CA LYS A 38 6.92 -1.65 0.01
C LYS A 38 7.58 -2.68 -0.89
N VAL A 39 6.86 -3.74 -1.26
CA VAL A 39 7.37 -4.77 -2.14
C VAL A 39 7.71 -4.17 -3.51
N MET A 40 6.77 -3.47 -4.14
CA MET A 40 6.98 -2.84 -5.45
C MET A 40 8.19 -1.89 -5.47
N LYS A 41 8.43 -1.14 -4.38
CA LYS A 41 9.60 -0.26 -4.28
C LYS A 41 10.95 -0.99 -4.32
N THR A 42 10.98 -2.27 -3.94
CA THR A 42 12.20 -3.09 -3.99
C THR A 42 12.41 -3.78 -5.32
N LYS A 43 11.38 -3.85 -6.17
CA LYS A 43 11.44 -4.52 -7.46
C LYS A 43 12.11 -3.63 -8.52
N VAL A 44 12.70 -4.28 -9.51
CA VAL A 44 13.33 -3.67 -10.68
C VAL A 44 12.72 -4.23 -11.95
N VAL A 45 12.64 -3.39 -12.98
CA VAL A 45 12.13 -3.75 -14.30
C VAL A 45 13.19 -3.44 -15.35
N GLN A 46 13.27 -4.29 -16.37
CA GLN A 46 14.21 -4.10 -17.48
C GLN A 46 13.54 -3.25 -18.56
N ARG A 47 14.15 -2.12 -18.91
CA ARG A 47 13.63 -1.20 -19.95
C ARG A 47 14.75 -0.82 -20.90
N ALA A 48 14.42 -0.67 -22.19
CA ALA A 48 15.34 -0.14 -23.18
C ALA A 48 15.54 1.37 -22.93
N ASP A 49 16.79 1.78 -22.84
CA ASP A 49 17.19 3.19 -22.75
C ASP A 49 17.16 3.84 -24.15
N VAL A 50 17.41 5.14 -24.23
CA VAL A 50 17.43 5.92 -25.49
C VAL A 50 18.41 5.34 -26.51
N ASP A 51 19.48 4.69 -26.03
CA ASP A 51 20.51 4.05 -26.85
C ASP A 51 20.16 2.60 -27.28
N GLY A 52 18.97 2.09 -26.92
CA GLY A 52 18.52 0.73 -27.24
C GLY A 52 19.01 -0.35 -26.26
N GLU A 53 19.87 -0.01 -25.31
CA GLU A 53 20.40 -0.92 -24.29
C GLU A 53 19.37 -1.21 -23.19
N VAL A 54 19.20 -2.49 -22.83
CA VAL A 54 18.28 -2.91 -21.77
C VAL A 54 18.94 -2.72 -20.40
N LYS A 55 18.42 -1.79 -19.60
CA LYS A 55 18.93 -1.48 -18.25
C LYS A 55 17.88 -1.76 -17.17
N GLU A 56 18.37 -2.09 -15.98
CA GLU A 56 17.53 -2.23 -14.78
C GLU A 56 17.08 -0.87 -14.26
N HIS A 57 15.76 -0.69 -14.16
CA HIS A 57 15.13 0.50 -13.64
C HIS A 57 14.34 0.17 -12.37
N LYS A 58 14.51 0.98 -11.34
CA LYS A 58 13.68 0.89 -10.14
C LYS A 58 12.29 1.45 -10.41
N ILE A 59 11.29 0.85 -9.78
CA ILE A 59 9.93 1.36 -9.85
C ILE A 59 9.83 2.63 -9.00
N THR A 60 9.40 3.71 -9.64
CA THR A 60 9.24 5.04 -9.04
C THR A 60 7.96 5.11 -8.21
N GLN A 61 7.90 6.03 -7.24
CA GLN A 61 6.70 6.22 -6.41
C GLN A 61 5.49 6.63 -7.25
N LYS A 62 5.70 7.41 -8.32
CA LYS A 62 4.66 7.78 -9.29
C LYS A 62 4.06 6.57 -10.01
N GLU A 63 4.89 5.59 -10.38
CA GLU A 63 4.41 4.35 -11.01
C GLU A 63 3.63 3.50 -10.00
N ILE A 64 4.14 3.34 -8.78
CA ILE A 64 3.43 2.63 -7.70
C ILE A 64 2.09 3.29 -7.41
N ALA A 65 2.04 4.63 -7.37
CA ALA A 65 0.81 5.40 -7.16
C ALA A 65 -0.22 5.12 -8.26
N ARG A 66 0.21 5.07 -9.53
CA ARG A 66 -0.66 4.72 -10.67
C ARG A 66 -1.16 3.28 -10.58
N MET A 67 -0.28 2.32 -10.31
CA MET A 67 -0.66 0.91 -10.16
C MET A 67 -1.65 0.67 -9.02
N LEU A 68 -1.51 1.39 -7.91
CA LEU A 68 -2.39 1.27 -6.74
C LEU A 68 -3.59 2.22 -6.77
N GLY A 69 -3.75 3.03 -7.81
CA GLY A 69 -4.86 3.97 -7.94
C GLY A 69 -4.92 5.02 -6.82
N VAL A 70 -3.77 5.46 -6.32
CA VAL A 70 -3.66 6.45 -5.24
C VAL A 70 -2.75 7.61 -5.65
N THR A 71 -2.69 8.64 -4.82
CA THR A 71 -1.78 9.77 -5.04
C THR A 71 -0.35 9.41 -4.59
N GLU A 72 0.65 10.03 -5.21
CA GLU A 72 2.06 9.84 -4.82
C GLU A 72 2.34 10.15 -3.34
N PRO A 73 1.74 11.19 -2.72
CA PRO A 73 1.84 11.40 -1.27
C PRO A 73 1.31 10.22 -0.44
N ALA A 74 0.29 9.50 -0.90
CA ALA A 74 -0.21 8.31 -0.20
C ALA A 74 0.85 7.20 -0.17
N ILE A 75 1.61 7.03 -1.26
CA ILE A 75 2.76 6.10 -1.31
C ILE A 75 3.84 6.52 -0.32
N THR A 76 4.17 7.81 -0.27
CA THR A 76 5.10 8.32 0.75
C THR A 76 4.63 7.98 2.17
N GLN A 77 3.33 8.11 2.47
CA GLN A 77 2.75 7.76 3.78
C GLN A 77 2.83 6.26 4.10
N TYR A 78 2.67 5.39 3.10
CA TYR A 78 2.85 3.93 3.26
C TYR A 78 4.31 3.57 3.57
N LEU A 79 5.27 4.31 2.99
CA LEU A 79 6.70 4.03 3.08
C LEU A 79 7.40 4.70 4.27
N LEU A 80 6.71 5.50 5.08
CA LEU A 80 7.28 6.13 6.27
C LEU A 80 7.88 5.06 7.21
N LYS A 81 9.16 5.26 7.57
CA LYS A 81 9.84 4.41 8.55
C LYS A 81 9.45 4.84 9.96
N LYS A 82 9.09 3.88 10.82
CA LYS A 82 8.80 4.10 12.25
C LYS A 82 10.03 4.70 12.94
N LYS A 83 10.05 6.01 13.13
CA LYS A 83 10.83 6.67 14.20
C LYS A 83 9.94 7.61 14.99
N ASP A 84 9.15 8.48 14.31
CA ASP A 84 8.26 9.43 15.02
C ASP A 84 6.88 9.62 14.37
N LYS A 85 6.63 9.09 13.17
CA LYS A 85 5.38 9.25 12.42
C LYS A 85 4.73 7.89 12.16
N ARG A 86 3.42 7.79 12.41
CA ARG A 86 2.64 6.59 12.07
C ARG A 86 2.55 6.45 10.56
N SER A 87 2.85 5.25 10.06
CA SER A 87 2.67 4.92 8.65
C SER A 87 1.23 4.50 8.42
N ARG A 88 0.61 4.92 7.32
CA ARG A 88 -0.77 4.52 7.02
C ARG A 88 -0.82 3.00 6.80
N GLY A 89 -1.71 2.30 7.52
CA GLY A 89 -1.81 0.84 7.47
C GLY A 89 -0.80 0.09 8.35
N ASP A 90 -0.21 0.74 9.36
CA ASP A 90 0.74 0.12 10.28
C ASP A 90 0.13 -0.54 11.53
N GLN A 91 -1.20 -0.55 11.61
CA GLN A 91 -1.97 -1.05 12.75
C GLN A 91 -2.11 -2.58 12.76
N VAL A 92 -1.96 -3.23 11.61
CA VAL A 92 -2.04 -4.69 11.45
C VAL A 92 -0.73 -5.22 10.90
N LYS A 93 -0.27 -6.35 11.43
CA LYS A 93 0.87 -7.09 10.90
C LYS A 93 0.32 -8.23 10.03
N MET A 94 0.77 -8.27 8.77
CA MET A 94 0.38 -9.34 7.84
C MET A 94 1.16 -10.63 8.16
N PRO A 95 0.51 -11.80 8.13
CA PRO A 95 1.17 -13.08 8.27
C PRO A 95 2.01 -13.40 7.02
N ASP A 96 3.06 -14.21 7.20
CA ASP A 96 4.03 -14.51 6.14
C ASP A 96 3.41 -15.16 4.90
N GLN A 97 2.34 -15.94 5.07
CA GLN A 97 1.59 -16.53 3.96
C GLN A 97 0.98 -15.46 3.06
N ILE A 98 0.34 -14.44 3.64
CA ILE A 98 -0.25 -13.31 2.91
C ILE A 98 0.83 -12.45 2.28
N LEU A 99 1.98 -12.27 2.94
CA LEU A 99 3.11 -11.54 2.36
C LEU A 99 3.63 -12.20 1.07
N ARG A 100 3.60 -13.55 0.97
CA ARG A 100 3.96 -14.26 -0.26
C ARG A 100 2.96 -14.03 -1.39
N GLU A 101 1.66 -14.00 -1.08
CA GLU A 101 0.65 -13.68 -2.09
C GLU A 101 0.74 -12.21 -2.54
N ILE A 102 1.01 -11.29 -1.61
CA ILE A 102 1.29 -9.88 -1.92
C ILE A 102 2.48 -9.75 -2.87
N ASP A 103 3.55 -10.53 -2.67
CA ASP A 103 4.73 -10.50 -3.55
C ASP A 103 4.39 -10.97 -4.98
N LYS A 104 3.67 -12.08 -5.11
CA LYS A 104 3.20 -12.60 -6.41
C LYS A 104 2.27 -11.63 -7.13
N SER A 105 1.34 -11.02 -6.40
CA SER A 105 0.43 -10.03 -6.94
C SER A 105 1.17 -8.76 -7.35
N ALA A 106 2.17 -8.32 -6.59
CA ALA A 106 3.02 -7.20 -6.99
C ALA A 106 3.73 -7.48 -8.32
N ASP A 107 4.32 -8.67 -8.49
CA ASP A 107 5.01 -9.04 -9.75
C ASP A 107 4.04 -9.06 -10.94
N THR A 108 2.82 -9.54 -10.73
CA THR A 108 1.78 -9.58 -11.77
C THR A 108 1.35 -8.16 -12.15
N MET A 109 1.06 -7.31 -11.16
CA MET A 109 0.69 -5.91 -11.39
C MET A 109 1.79 -5.13 -12.10
N ILE A 110 3.06 -5.36 -11.75
CA ILE A 110 4.20 -4.69 -12.39
C ILE A 110 4.31 -5.14 -13.84
N LYS A 111 4.22 -6.45 -14.11
CA LYS A 111 4.27 -6.99 -15.47
C LYS A 111 3.17 -6.39 -16.34
N ASP A 112 1.95 -6.38 -15.85
CA ASP A 112 0.80 -5.85 -16.59
C ASP A 112 0.93 -4.33 -16.78
N TYR A 113 1.46 -3.61 -15.78
CA TYR A 113 1.74 -2.18 -15.90
C TYR A 113 2.78 -1.87 -16.98
N GLU A 114 3.86 -2.65 -17.07
CA GLU A 114 4.88 -2.47 -18.12
C GLU A 114 4.32 -2.80 -19.52
N GLN A 115 3.45 -3.81 -19.65
CA GLN A 115 2.74 -4.09 -20.90
C GLN A 115 1.79 -2.96 -21.27
N ALA A 116 0.98 -2.49 -20.32
CA ALA A 116 0.06 -1.38 -20.51
C ALA A 116 0.77 -0.07 -20.80
N ARG A 117 2.00 0.14 -20.30
CA ARG A 117 2.83 1.32 -20.63
C ARG A 117 3.21 1.38 -22.11
N MET A 118 3.24 0.24 -22.80
CA MET A 118 3.51 0.14 -24.23
C MET A 118 2.23 0.28 -25.09
N GLY A 119 1.05 0.46 -24.47
CA GLY A 119 -0.24 0.69 -25.12
C GLY A 119 -1.08 1.74 -24.41
N ASP A 120 -2.31 1.99 -24.87
CA ASP A 120 -3.24 2.93 -24.24
C ASP A 120 -4.25 2.12 -23.42
N SER A 121 -4.10 2.03 -22.08
CA SER A 121 -4.97 1.16 -21.28
C SER A 121 -5.60 1.85 -20.07
N LYS A 122 -6.94 1.86 -20.10
CA LYS A 122 -7.85 2.20 -18.99
C LYS A 122 -7.97 1.06 -17.94
N GLU A 123 -7.28 -0.07 -18.12
CA GLU A 123 -7.54 -1.33 -17.38
C GLU A 123 -6.68 -1.50 -16.11
N ILE A 124 -5.76 -0.56 -15.81
CA ILE A 124 -4.85 -0.66 -14.64
C ILE A 124 -5.63 -0.82 -13.32
N PHE A 125 -6.77 -0.16 -13.19
CA PHE A 125 -7.62 -0.25 -11.99
C PHE A 125 -8.32 -1.62 -11.86
N GLU A 126 -8.66 -2.25 -12.98
CA GLU A 126 -9.27 -3.58 -12.98
C GLU A 126 -8.26 -4.64 -12.55
N ILE A 127 -7.03 -4.54 -13.07
CA ILE A 127 -5.90 -5.38 -12.66
C ILE A 127 -5.65 -5.26 -11.16
N MET A 128 -5.59 -4.02 -10.64
CA MET A 128 -5.43 -3.78 -9.20
C MET A 128 -6.54 -4.44 -8.39
N THR A 129 -7.80 -4.26 -8.81
CA THR A 129 -8.95 -4.80 -8.10
C THR A 129 -8.94 -6.32 -8.08
N LYS A 130 -8.63 -6.95 -9.22
CA LYS A 130 -8.49 -8.40 -9.35
C LYS A 130 -7.43 -8.97 -8.41
N GLU A 131 -6.24 -8.36 -8.38
CA GLU A 131 -5.14 -8.85 -7.56
C GLU A 131 -5.39 -8.64 -6.06
N ILE A 132 -6.01 -7.52 -5.66
CA ILE A 132 -6.42 -7.34 -4.25
C ILE A 132 -7.45 -8.38 -3.84
N ASN A 133 -8.45 -8.66 -4.69
CA ASN A 133 -9.45 -9.69 -4.40
C ASN A 133 -8.84 -11.08 -4.29
N ARG A 134 -7.79 -11.38 -5.08
CA ARG A 134 -7.02 -12.63 -4.99
C ARG A 134 -6.22 -12.77 -3.69
N ILE A 135 -5.78 -11.66 -3.09
CA ILE A 135 -5.07 -11.68 -1.80
C ILE A 135 -6.07 -11.96 -0.64
N ILE A 136 -7.32 -11.54 -0.81
CA ILE A 136 -8.35 -11.60 0.24
C ILE A 136 -9.11 -12.93 0.23
N ASN A 137 -9.35 -13.51 -0.95
CA ASN A 137 -10.07 -14.78 -1.15
C ASN A 137 -9.15 -15.99 -1.20
#